data_AF-A0AAU4AKK2-F1
#
_entry.id   AF-A0AAU4AKK2-F1
#
_cell.length_a   1.000
_cell.length_b   1.000
_cell.length_c   1.000
_cell.angle_alpha   90.00
_cell.angle_beta   90.00
_cell.angle_gamma   90.00
#
_symmetry.space_group_name_H-M   'P 1'
#
loop_
_entity.id
_entity.type
_entity.pdbx_description
1 polymer ?
#
loop_
_entity_poly.entity_id
_entity_poly.type
_entity_poly.pdbx_seq_one_letter_code
_entity_poly.pdbx_strand_id
1 'polypeptide(L)'
;MFQEERRAMCYEAGRLLGVRYGSFPDAPTTIPAVILDFEDGSWVLAVNADDDTIRISSSDGLPLEGVCVGDAPQDSPWTRVLGASAQWIWTLENQQGYEDGIQFSFSREGREVCRIQLIAVASGWHIV
;
A
#
# COMPACT_ATOMS: atom_id res chain seq x y z
N MET A 1 -4.41 6.54 12.26
CA MET A 1 -5.11 7.82 11.91
C MET A 1 -5.79 7.78 10.52
N PHE A 2 -5.88 6.62 9.85
CA PHE A 2 -6.21 6.51 8.41
C PHE A 2 -7.65 6.10 8.09
N GLN A 3 -8.63 6.57 8.85
CA GLN A 3 -10.01 6.10 8.67
C GLN A 3 -10.62 6.60 7.35
N GLU A 4 -10.32 7.82 6.94
CA GLU A 4 -10.89 8.41 5.73
C GLU A 4 -10.29 7.79 4.47
N GLU A 5 -8.97 7.64 4.40
CA GLU A 5 -8.27 7.09 3.24
C GLU A 5 -8.65 5.63 3.01
N ARG A 6 -8.70 4.82 4.08
CA ARG A 6 -9.11 3.41 3.97
C ARG A 6 -10.56 3.28 3.54
N ARG A 7 -11.43 4.14 4.06
CA ARG A 7 -12.83 4.18 3.66
C ARG A 7 -12.96 4.54 2.18
N ALA A 8 -12.25 5.56 1.72
CA ALA A 8 -12.24 5.94 0.30
C ALA A 8 -11.75 4.78 -0.59
N MET A 9 -10.64 4.12 -0.21
CA MET A 9 -10.15 2.93 -0.93
C MET A 9 -11.17 1.79 -1.02
N CYS A 10 -11.97 1.55 0.03
CA CYS A 10 -12.96 0.47 0.02
C CYS A 10 -14.24 0.81 -0.74
N TYR A 11 -14.70 2.05 -0.68
CA TYR A 11 -16.06 2.40 -1.11
C TYR A 11 -16.13 3.32 -2.33
N GLU A 12 -15.04 4.02 -2.64
CA GLU A 12 -15.03 5.09 -3.65
C GLU A 12 -14.00 4.83 -4.76
N ALA A 13 -12.88 4.17 -4.46
CA ALA A 13 -11.76 4.03 -5.38
C ALA A 13 -12.01 3.13 -6.60
N GLY A 14 -12.99 2.21 -6.54
CA GLY A 14 -13.25 1.25 -7.61
C GLY A 14 -12.25 0.09 -7.64
N ARG A 15 -11.84 -0.36 -8.84
CA ARG A 15 -10.90 -1.47 -9.03
C ARG A 15 -9.45 -1.00 -9.04
N LEU A 16 -8.54 -1.84 -8.54
CA LEU A 16 -7.11 -1.62 -8.64
C LEU A 16 -6.64 -1.82 -10.08
N LEU A 17 -6.04 -0.80 -10.68
CA LEU A 17 -5.54 -0.80 -12.06
C LEU A 17 -4.04 -1.06 -12.13
N GLY A 18 -3.28 -0.61 -11.13
CA GLY A 18 -1.84 -0.70 -11.11
C GLY A 18 -1.26 -0.58 -9.71
N VAL A 19 -0.03 -1.08 -9.57
CA VAL A 19 0.75 -0.91 -8.34
C VAL A 19 2.17 -0.54 -8.74
N ARG A 20 2.69 0.50 -8.08
CA ARG A 20 4.06 0.98 -8.28
C ARG A 20 4.80 0.95 -6.96
N TYR A 21 6.10 0.64 -7.02
CA TYR A 21 6.99 0.69 -5.87
C TYR A 21 7.89 1.92 -5.98
N GLY A 22 8.02 2.61 -4.86
CA GLY A 22 9.13 3.50 -4.61
C GLY A 22 10.34 2.70 -4.14
N SER A 23 11.54 3.06 -4.59
CA SER A 23 12.82 2.56 -4.06
C SER A 23 13.86 3.67 -3.97
N PHE A 24 14.79 3.56 -3.03
CA PHE A 24 15.92 4.48 -2.95
C PHE A 24 17.01 4.10 -3.95
N PRO A 25 17.70 5.07 -4.60
CA PRO A 25 18.75 4.78 -5.58
C PRO A 25 19.90 3.92 -5.04
N ASP A 26 20.22 4.08 -3.76
CA ASP A 26 21.28 3.37 -3.04
C ASP A 26 20.81 2.06 -2.38
N ALA A 27 19.50 1.84 -2.26
CA ALA A 27 18.88 0.64 -1.72
C ALA A 27 17.68 0.18 -2.58
N PRO A 28 17.92 -0.32 -3.81
CA PRO A 28 16.87 -0.60 -4.79
C PRO A 28 15.95 -1.77 -4.40
N THR A 29 16.36 -2.59 -3.42
CA THR A 29 15.57 -3.70 -2.89
C THR A 29 14.65 -3.29 -1.73
N THR A 30 14.87 -2.12 -1.14
CA THR A 30 14.02 -1.57 -0.09
C THR A 30 12.84 -0.86 -0.73
N ILE A 31 11.63 -1.17 -0.27
CA ILE A 31 10.38 -0.59 -0.80
C ILE A 31 9.83 0.38 0.26
N PRO A 32 10.29 1.63 0.35
CA PRO A 32 9.77 2.61 1.30
C PRO A 32 8.32 3.03 1.00
N ALA A 33 7.87 2.87 -0.25
CA ALA A 33 6.54 3.28 -0.66
C ALA A 33 5.90 2.30 -1.64
N VAL A 34 4.60 2.07 -1.48
CA VAL A 34 3.74 1.38 -2.45
C VAL A 34 2.65 2.35 -2.87
N ILE A 35 2.51 2.56 -4.17
CA ILE A 35 1.48 3.40 -4.76
C ILE A 35 0.44 2.47 -5.38
N LEU A 36 -0.81 2.59 -4.92
CA LEU A 36 -1.95 1.85 -5.42
C LEU A 36 -2.76 2.77 -6.33
N ASP A 37 -2.84 2.42 -7.61
CA ASP A 37 -3.62 3.16 -8.60
C ASP A 37 -4.94 2.43 -8.81
N PHE A 38 -6.04 3.06 -8.39
CA PHE A 38 -7.39 2.57 -8.62
C PHE A 38 -8.08 3.37 -9.74
N GLU A 39 -9.30 2.99 -10.09
CA GLU A 39 -10.12 3.69 -11.09
C GLU A 39 -10.38 5.16 -10.70
N ASP A 40 -10.70 5.39 -9.43
CA ASP A 40 -11.12 6.69 -8.90
C ASP A 40 -10.12 7.21 -7.84
N GLY A 41 -8.82 7.18 -8.17
CA GLY A 41 -7.77 7.83 -7.39
C GLY A 41 -6.54 6.94 -7.18
N SER A 42 -5.50 7.53 -6.58
CA SER A 42 -4.28 6.84 -6.21
C SER A 42 -3.92 7.11 -4.75
N TRP A 43 -3.41 6.09 -4.07
CA TRP A 43 -3.00 6.16 -2.67
C TRP A 43 -1.57 5.71 -2.50
N VAL A 44 -0.83 6.45 -1.67
CA VAL A 44 0.55 6.14 -1.32
C VAL A 44 0.56 5.57 0.09
N LEU A 45 1.10 4.36 0.21
CA LEU A 45 1.42 3.67 1.45
C LEU A 45 2.93 3.82 1.68
N ALA A 46 3.35 4.59 2.67
CA ALA A 46 4.77 4.86 2.93
C ALA A 46 5.16 4.40 4.34
N VAL A 47 6.41 3.95 4.49
CA VAL A 47 7.05 3.76 5.79
C VAL A 47 7.92 4.97 6.09
N ASN A 48 7.77 5.56 7.27
CA ASN A 48 8.68 6.58 7.77
C ASN A 48 10.01 5.91 8.17
N ALA A 49 11.11 6.32 7.57
CA ALA A 49 12.41 5.72 7.85
C ALA A 49 12.93 5.99 9.28
N ASP A 50 12.45 7.06 9.93
CA ASP A 50 12.96 7.48 11.24
C ASP A 50 12.34 6.69 12.41
N ASP A 51 11.08 6.27 12.28
CA ASP A 51 10.30 5.67 13.37
C ASP A 51 9.49 4.41 12.96
N ASP A 52 9.69 3.92 11.73
CA ASP A 52 8.98 2.78 11.13
C ASP A 52 7.44 2.90 11.12
N THR A 53 6.90 4.11 11.34
CA THR A 53 5.45 4.33 11.29
C THR A 53 4.95 4.30 9.85
N ILE A 54 3.79 3.69 9.65
CA ILE A 54 3.14 3.69 8.34
C ILE A 54 2.37 4.99 8.11
N ARG A 55 2.31 5.46 6.85
CA ARG A 55 1.51 6.60 6.42
C ARG A 55 0.68 6.22 5.20
N ILE A 56 -0.57 6.65 5.18
CA ILE A 56 -1.49 6.50 4.06
C ILE A 56 -1.95 7.88 3.65
N SER A 57 -1.89 8.18 2.35
CA SER A 57 -2.34 9.45 1.80
C SER A 57 -2.86 9.26 0.38
N SER A 58 -3.72 10.17 -0.08
CA SER A 58 -3.97 10.31 -1.51
C SER A 58 -2.69 10.84 -2.20
N SER A 59 -2.45 10.40 -3.43
CA SER A 59 -1.22 10.69 -4.19
C SER A 59 -0.91 12.17 -4.38
N ASP A 60 -1.90 13.04 -4.26
CA ASP A 60 -1.75 14.49 -4.38
C ASP A 60 -0.95 15.11 -3.21
N GLY A 61 -0.67 14.35 -2.15
CA GLY A 61 -0.17 14.88 -0.88
C GLY A 61 1.26 14.50 -0.46
N LEU A 62 1.95 13.55 -1.12
CA LEU A 62 3.27 13.11 -0.67
C LEU A 62 4.39 13.37 -1.69
N PRO A 63 5.35 14.25 -1.38
CA PRO A 63 6.63 14.24 -2.08
C PRO A 63 7.39 12.97 -1.69
N LEU A 64 7.53 12.03 -2.63
CA LEU A 64 8.45 10.90 -2.54
C LEU A 64 9.88 11.38 -2.87
N GLU A 65 10.39 12.34 -2.10
CA GLU A 65 11.71 12.93 -2.33
C GLU A 65 12.81 11.87 -2.26
N GLY A 66 13.69 11.85 -3.27
CA GLY A 66 14.80 10.91 -3.33
C GLY A 66 14.40 9.46 -3.65
N VAL A 67 13.14 9.20 -3.98
CA VAL A 67 12.64 7.85 -4.30
C VAL A 67 12.36 7.73 -5.79
N CYS A 68 12.91 6.70 -6.42
CA CYS A 68 12.58 6.30 -7.79
C CYS A 68 11.28 5.49 -7.78
N VAL A 69 10.34 5.81 -8.67
CA VAL A 69 9.06 5.08 -8.77
C VAL A 69 9.05 4.24 -10.04
N GLY A 70 8.71 2.96 -9.92
CA GLY A 70 8.53 2.03 -11.03
C GLY A 70 7.39 1.04 -10.78
N ASP A 71 6.99 0.30 -11.80
CA ASP A 71 5.94 -0.71 -11.67
C ASP A 71 6.36 -1.81 -10.68
N ALA A 72 5.40 -2.34 -9.93
CA ALA A 72 5.64 -3.49 -9.07
C ALA A 72 6.08 -4.70 -9.91
N PRO A 73 6.97 -5.56 -9.38
CA PRO A 73 7.42 -6.76 -10.08
C PRO A 73 6.25 -7.66 -10.51
N GLN A 74 6.40 -8.32 -11.66
CA GLN A 74 5.36 -9.20 -12.25
C GLN A 74 5.09 -10.46 -11.41
N ASP A 75 6.01 -10.84 -10.54
CA ASP A 75 5.86 -11.95 -9.59
C ASP A 75 5.33 -11.50 -8.22
N SER A 76 5.05 -10.21 -8.05
CA SER A 76 4.47 -9.67 -6.81
C SER A 76 3.02 -10.16 -6.59
N PRO A 77 2.54 -10.21 -5.34
CA PRO A 77 1.17 -10.65 -5.04
C PRO A 77 0.10 -9.76 -5.67
N TRP A 78 0.44 -8.51 -6.02
CA TRP A 78 -0.46 -7.53 -6.63
C TRP A 78 -1.04 -7.97 -7.97
N THR A 79 -0.30 -8.76 -8.74
CA THR A 79 -0.75 -9.26 -10.05
C THR A 79 -2.04 -10.06 -9.97
N ARG A 80 -2.32 -10.71 -8.82
CA ARG A 80 -3.54 -11.49 -8.60
C ARG A 80 -4.77 -10.62 -8.35
N VAL A 81 -4.57 -9.37 -7.93
CA VAL A 81 -5.64 -8.46 -7.51
C VAL A 81 -5.87 -7.29 -8.47
N LEU A 82 -5.11 -7.19 -9.56
CA LEU A 82 -5.43 -6.24 -10.62
C LEU A 82 -6.86 -6.50 -11.15
N GLY A 83 -7.64 -5.43 -11.29
CA GLY A 83 -9.07 -5.46 -11.62
C GLY A 83 -9.98 -5.93 -10.47
N ALA A 84 -9.47 -6.11 -9.25
CA ALA A 84 -10.26 -6.35 -8.05
C ALA A 84 -10.40 -5.08 -7.21
N SER A 85 -11.44 -4.99 -6.38
CA SER A 85 -11.66 -3.86 -5.48
C SER A 85 -11.25 -4.22 -4.06
N ALA A 86 -10.70 -3.26 -3.32
CA ALA A 86 -10.47 -3.43 -1.89
C ALA A 86 -11.83 -3.54 -1.19
N GLN A 87 -12.05 -4.62 -0.45
CA GLN A 87 -13.31 -4.85 0.28
C GLN A 87 -13.15 -4.49 1.76
N TRP A 88 -12.01 -4.88 2.34
CA TRP A 88 -11.69 -4.63 3.74
C TRP A 88 -10.23 -4.24 3.88
N ILE A 89 -9.95 -3.29 4.76
CA ILE A 89 -8.60 -2.84 5.06
C ILE A 89 -8.44 -2.77 6.58
N TRP A 90 -7.42 -3.44 7.10
CA TRP A 90 -7.08 -3.44 8.53
C TRP A 90 -5.71 -2.81 8.73
N THR A 91 -5.53 -2.12 9.84
CA THR A 91 -4.21 -1.69 10.32
C THR A 91 -3.77 -2.62 11.43
N LEU A 92 -2.46 -2.88 11.47
CA LEU A 92 -1.80 -3.60 12.53
C LEU A 92 -1.14 -2.58 13.45
N GLU A 93 -1.35 -2.75 14.74
CA GLU A 93 -0.76 -1.91 15.78
C GLU A 93 0.01 -2.83 16.73
N ASN A 94 1.26 -2.49 17.00
CA ASN A 94 2.09 -3.26 17.92
C ASN A 94 1.79 -2.90 19.40
N GLN A 95 2.43 -3.63 20.33
CA GLN A 95 2.25 -3.45 21.77
C GLN A 95 2.66 -2.06 22.31
N GLN A 96 3.32 -1.24 21.50
CA GLN A 96 3.73 0.13 21.86
C GLN A 96 2.79 1.19 21.26
N GLY A 97 1.76 0.77 20.51
CA GLY A 97 0.79 1.68 19.90
C GLY A 97 1.20 2.22 18.52
N TYR A 98 2.26 1.68 17.90
CA TYR A 98 2.65 2.08 16.55
C TYR A 98 1.93 1.25 15.50
N GLU A 99 1.38 1.93 14.49
CA GLU A 99 0.82 1.28 13.30
C GLU A 99 1.99 0.76 12.44
N ASP A 100 2.22 -0.56 12.45
CA ASP A 100 3.38 -1.22 11.83
C ASP A 100 2.99 -2.09 10.62
N GLY A 101 1.72 -2.09 10.24
CA GLY A 101 1.28 -2.81 9.07
C GLY A 101 -0.11 -2.47 8.61
N ILE A 102 -0.42 -2.90 7.39
CA ILE A 102 -1.73 -2.79 6.75
C ILE A 102 -2.04 -4.08 6.00
N GLN A 103 -3.28 -4.55 6.12
CA GLN A 103 -3.77 -5.73 5.40
C GLN A 103 -4.97 -5.35 4.54
N PHE A 104 -4.94 -5.76 3.29
CA PHE A 104 -6.03 -5.64 2.33
C PHE A 104 -6.68 -7.00 2.10
N SER A 105 -8.01 -7.01 1.99
CA SER A 105 -8.77 -8.08 1.35
C SER A 105 -9.33 -7.54 0.05
N PHE A 106 -8.96 -8.15 -1.07
CA PHE A 106 -9.46 -7.79 -2.39
C PHE A 106 -10.55 -8.75 -2.82
N SER A 107 -11.57 -8.22 -3.49
CA SER A 107 -12.69 -8.99 -4.01
C SER A 107 -12.94 -8.71 -5.49
N ARG A 108 -13.39 -9.76 -6.19
CA ARG A 108 -13.90 -9.67 -7.56
C ARG A 108 -15.26 -10.34 -7.60
N GLU A 109 -16.27 -9.65 -8.13
CA GLU A 109 -17.65 -10.15 -8.19
C GLU A 109 -18.20 -10.61 -6.82
N GLY A 110 -17.82 -9.88 -5.75
CA GLY A 110 -18.27 -10.16 -4.39
C GLY A 110 -17.60 -11.35 -3.70
N ARG A 111 -16.56 -11.95 -4.29
CA ARG A 111 -15.76 -13.02 -3.68
C ARG A 111 -14.35 -12.55 -3.41
N GLU A 112 -13.82 -12.83 -2.22
CA GLU A 112 -12.42 -12.58 -1.89
C GLU A 112 -11.52 -13.38 -2.83
N VAL A 113 -10.58 -12.71 -3.48
CA VAL A 113 -9.62 -13.32 -4.42
C VAL A 113 -8.24 -13.45 -3.81
N CYS A 114 -7.85 -12.53 -2.93
CA CYS A 114 -6.53 -12.52 -2.31
C CYS A 114 -6.53 -11.56 -1.11
N ARG A 115 -5.69 -11.86 -0.13
CA ARG A 115 -5.29 -10.93 0.92
C ARG A 115 -3.83 -10.58 0.72
N ILE A 116 -3.51 -9.31 0.87
CA ILE A 116 -2.13 -8.81 0.79
C ILE A 116 -1.86 -8.04 2.07
N GLN A 117 -0.76 -8.35 2.72
CA GLN A 117 -0.31 -7.67 3.93
C GLN A 117 1.01 -6.98 3.67
N LEU A 118 1.12 -5.73 4.12
CA LEU A 118 2.34 -4.96 4.13
C LEU A 118 2.71 -4.71 5.58
N ILE A 119 3.94 -5.06 5.94
CA ILE A 119 4.49 -4.89 7.28
C ILE A 119 5.71 -3.98 7.17
N ALA A 120 5.75 -2.94 7.99
CA ALA A 120 6.91 -2.06 8.09
C ALA A 120 8.05 -2.82 8.78
N VAL A 121 9.15 -3.02 8.06
CA VAL A 121 10.36 -3.69 8.55
C VAL A 121 11.57 -2.95 8.01
N ALA A 122 12.42 -2.44 8.91
CA ALA A 122 13.68 -1.77 8.57
C ALA A 122 13.50 -0.66 7.52
N SER A 123 12.61 0.30 7.80
CA SER A 123 12.34 1.45 6.94
C SER A 123 11.74 1.13 5.57
N GLY A 124 11.17 -0.07 5.39
CA GLY A 124 10.52 -0.47 4.14
C GLY A 124 9.39 -1.47 4.34
N TRP A 125 8.67 -1.73 3.25
CA TRP A 125 7.58 -2.70 3.23
C TRP A 125 8.10 -4.11 2.98
N HIS A 126 7.74 -5.01 3.89
CA HIS A 126 7.68 -6.44 3.62
C HIS A 126 6.26 -6.80 3.16
N ILE A 127 6.12 -7.37 1.96
CA ILE A 127 4.82 -7.61 1.31
C ILE A 127 4.60 -9.12 1.19
N VAL A 128 3.48 -9.62 1.73
CA VAL A 128 3.10 -11.05 1.75
C VAL A 128 1.66 -11.29 1.35
#